data_AF-F0XRA1-F1
#
_entry.id   AF-F0XRA1-F1
#
_cell.length_a   1.000
_cell.length_b   1.000
_cell.length_c   1.000
_cell.angle_alpha   90.00
_cell.angle_beta   90.00
_cell.angle_gamma   90.00
#
_symmetry.space_group_name_H-M   'P 1'
#
loop_
_entity.id
_entity.type
_entity.pdbx_description
1 polymer ?
#
loop_
_entity_poly.entity_id
_entity_poly.type
_entity_poly.pdbx_seq_one_letter_code
_entity_poly.pdbx_strand_id
1 'polypeptide(L)'
;MVQYAFTPWRDRRELLAVRRQFYPDLVEGRRSVSSGHGHDHGHGQAMPRQSVRHQDAQQSAVARVSVWMQRGHCPHMVESTALLVAAALSDAADSPAMASYAVRAAYAAAFSRFVTGLLDGQQDRARKLSMYSLARAIGLPAAFVELRHQATHESLPSLARLRAAARRALLWIWQYYWMQLGPVGTAADAAAADAAKAAPDDEPSPQDRSADRACREAVLRYVDETVAAGPDAARTTLADPDHTDRDTLDRYVQTWGRARVLAVLSAVSPTDSDKGSHSRVLRCIRLSQVVLQQPRKRSEEQKQTADNVNLVQGRQALDSADADEQDRVDDVMALDSQPEHDPEAPASRPQWARYEGDWKPKPIGVV
;
A
#
# COMPACT_ATOMS: atom_id res chain seq x y z
N MET A 1 -7.60 5.00 -26.41
CA MET A 1 -6.92 4.01 -25.55
C MET A 1 -5.72 4.67 -24.87
N VAL A 2 -5.85 5.16 -23.63
CA VAL A 2 -4.76 5.88 -22.92
C VAL A 2 -4.61 5.43 -21.46
N GLN A 3 -5.17 4.26 -21.09
CA GLN A 3 -5.24 3.81 -19.69
C GLN A 3 -4.34 2.60 -19.41
N TYR A 4 -3.14 2.56 -19.98
CA TYR A 4 -2.14 1.55 -19.61
C TYR A 4 -1.01 2.20 -18.82
N ALA A 5 -0.90 1.82 -17.54
CA ALA A 5 0.24 2.14 -16.70
C ALA A 5 1.00 0.83 -16.44
N PHE A 6 2.25 0.75 -16.90
CA PHE A 6 3.08 -0.41 -16.69
C PHE A 6 3.70 -0.37 -15.29
N THR A 7 3.60 -1.48 -14.57
CA THR A 7 4.18 -1.64 -13.22
C THR A 7 5.12 -2.84 -13.18
N PRO A 8 6.22 -2.79 -12.40
CA PRO A 8 7.19 -3.88 -12.35
C PRO A 8 6.78 -5.07 -11.47
N TRP A 9 5.81 -4.87 -10.57
CA TRP A 9 5.18 -5.92 -9.77
C TRP A 9 4.05 -6.61 -10.55
N ARG A 10 3.81 -7.87 -10.25
CA ARG A 10 2.78 -8.72 -10.88
C ARG A 10 1.39 -8.20 -10.57
N ASP A 11 1.08 -8.02 -9.27
CA ASP A 11 -0.24 -7.65 -8.78
C ASP A 11 -0.14 -6.64 -7.62
N ARG A 12 -1.25 -5.94 -7.34
CA ARG A 12 -1.32 -5.00 -6.21
C ARG A 12 -0.97 -5.64 -4.86
N ARG A 13 -1.28 -6.93 -4.69
CA ARG A 13 -0.97 -7.70 -3.48
C ARG A 13 0.54 -7.78 -3.23
N GLU A 14 1.34 -7.94 -4.27
CA GLU A 14 2.80 -8.03 -4.17
C GLU A 14 3.39 -6.72 -3.65
N LEU A 15 2.90 -5.59 -4.15
CA LEU A 15 3.29 -4.26 -3.67
C LEU A 15 2.92 -4.04 -2.20
N LEU A 16 1.72 -4.46 -1.80
CA LEU A 16 1.26 -4.34 -0.41
C LEU A 16 2.03 -5.28 0.54
N ALA A 17 2.45 -6.45 0.07
CA ALA A 17 3.30 -7.35 0.84
C ALA A 17 4.67 -6.70 1.12
N VAL A 18 5.30 -6.12 0.10
CA VAL A 18 6.57 -5.37 0.26
C VAL A 18 6.41 -4.19 1.21
N ARG A 19 5.30 -3.46 1.16
CA ARG A 19 4.98 -2.39 2.12
C ARG A 19 5.01 -2.90 3.57
N ARG A 20 4.41 -4.06 3.84
CA ARG A 20 4.36 -4.66 5.18
C ARG A 20 5.73 -5.09 5.66
N GLN A 21 6.52 -5.67 4.76
CA GLN A 21 7.88 -6.11 5.06
C GLN A 21 8.81 -4.93 5.39
N PHE A 22 8.67 -3.78 4.72
CA PHE A 22 9.47 -2.60 5.03
C PHE A 22 9.09 -1.93 6.36
N TYR A 23 7.80 -1.91 6.71
CA TYR A 23 7.28 -1.14 7.84
C TYR A 23 6.47 -2.03 8.81
N PRO A 24 7.08 -3.03 9.48
CA PRO A 24 6.37 -3.92 10.39
C PRO A 24 5.68 -3.16 11.52
N ASP A 25 6.40 -2.27 12.21
CA ASP A 25 5.91 -1.55 13.38
C ASP A 25 4.72 -0.61 13.06
N LEU A 26 4.70 0.02 11.88
CA LEU A 26 3.63 0.94 11.49
C LEU A 26 2.36 0.21 11.04
N VAL A 27 2.51 -1.04 10.59
CA VAL A 27 1.38 -1.90 10.20
C VAL A 27 0.82 -2.64 11.42
N GLU A 28 1.69 -3.10 12.32
CA GLU A 28 1.31 -3.86 13.52
C GLU A 28 0.90 -2.97 14.70
N GLY A 29 1.54 -1.81 14.88
CA GLY A 29 1.18 -0.85 15.93
C GLY A 29 -0.26 -0.34 15.82
N ARG A 30 -0.87 -0.39 14.63
CA ARG A 30 -2.30 -0.08 14.42
C ARG A 30 -3.23 -1.23 14.82
N ARG A 31 -2.71 -2.46 14.96
CA ARG A 31 -3.43 -3.65 15.45
C ARG A 31 -3.42 -3.75 16.98
N SER A 32 -2.37 -3.25 17.64
CA SER A 32 -2.23 -3.35 19.10
C SER A 32 -3.17 -2.41 19.88
N VAL A 33 -3.57 -1.27 19.29
CA VAL A 33 -4.50 -0.33 19.94
C VAL A 33 -5.90 -0.94 20.19
N SER A 34 -6.24 -2.08 19.56
CA SER A 34 -7.50 -2.79 19.82
C SER A 34 -7.41 -3.95 20.82
N SER A 35 -6.25 -4.21 21.42
CA SER A 35 -6.08 -5.34 22.36
C SER A 35 -5.36 -4.90 23.63
N GLY A 36 -6.05 -4.10 24.45
CA GLY A 36 -5.59 -3.80 25.80
C GLY A 36 -5.96 -4.91 26.77
N HIS A 37 -5.01 -5.74 27.20
CA HIS A 37 -4.88 -6.23 28.58
C HIS A 37 -3.58 -7.04 28.81
N GLY A 38 -2.71 -6.46 29.66
CA GLY A 38 -1.74 -7.06 30.59
C GLY A 38 -0.90 -8.28 30.21
N HIS A 39 0.43 -8.13 30.24
CA HIS A 39 1.22 -8.57 31.41
C HIS A 39 2.67 -8.07 31.32
N ASP A 40 3.16 -7.64 32.48
CA ASP A 40 4.55 -7.39 32.82
C ASP A 40 5.33 -8.71 32.94
N HIS A 41 6.64 -8.71 32.63
CA HIS A 41 7.72 -9.42 33.34
C HIS A 41 9.04 -9.50 32.52
N GLY A 42 10.11 -8.89 33.07
CA GLY A 42 11.36 -9.56 33.47
C GLY A 42 12.31 -10.23 32.45
N HIS A 43 13.44 -9.54 32.19
CA HIS A 43 14.85 -10.01 31.99
C HIS A 43 15.22 -11.23 31.13
N GLY A 44 16.08 -10.99 30.13
CA GLY A 44 17.03 -11.97 29.56
C GLY A 44 17.66 -11.49 28.24
N GLN A 45 18.98 -11.33 28.20
CA GLN A 45 19.74 -10.98 26.99
C GLN A 45 19.67 -12.12 25.95
N ALA A 46 18.62 -12.11 25.15
CA ALA A 46 18.56 -12.75 23.85
C ALA A 46 18.08 -11.68 22.86
N MET A 47 18.78 -11.48 21.75
CA MET A 47 18.25 -10.60 20.69
C MET A 47 16.82 -11.07 20.38
N PRO A 48 15.80 -10.20 20.52
CA PRO A 48 14.42 -10.65 20.52
C PRO A 48 14.13 -11.30 19.18
N ARG A 49 13.64 -12.55 19.18
CA ARG A 49 13.32 -13.32 17.95
C ARG A 49 12.50 -12.54 16.91
N GLN A 50 11.75 -11.53 17.35
CA GLN A 50 11.03 -10.59 16.49
C GLN A 50 11.93 -9.65 15.67
N SER A 51 13.02 -9.13 16.24
CA SER A 51 13.91 -8.20 15.52
C SER A 51 14.63 -8.88 14.36
N VAL A 52 15.06 -10.13 14.55
CA VAL A 52 15.70 -10.93 13.50
C VAL A 52 14.71 -11.22 12.38
N ARG A 53 13.49 -11.66 12.71
CA ARG A 53 12.41 -11.87 11.72
C ARG A 53 12.08 -10.61 10.92
N HIS A 54 12.08 -9.44 11.56
CA HIS A 54 11.84 -8.16 10.88
C HIS A 54 12.97 -7.83 9.91
N GLN A 55 14.23 -8.09 10.29
CA GLN A 55 15.38 -7.89 9.41
C GLN A 55 15.35 -8.84 8.19
N ASP A 56 15.02 -10.12 8.38
CA ASP A 56 14.93 -11.08 7.28
C ASP A 56 13.81 -10.70 6.28
N ALA A 57 12.67 -10.24 6.80
CA ALA A 57 11.57 -9.74 5.98
C ALA A 57 11.97 -8.50 5.18
N GLN A 58 12.69 -7.56 5.81
CA GLN A 58 13.22 -6.37 5.15
C GLN A 58 14.28 -6.71 4.09
N GLN A 59 15.18 -7.66 4.35
CA GLN A 59 16.16 -8.14 3.38
C GLN A 59 15.46 -8.75 2.15
N SER A 60 14.45 -9.59 2.37
CA SER A 60 13.63 -10.16 1.31
C SER A 60 12.92 -9.09 0.47
N ALA A 61 12.41 -8.03 1.13
CA ALA A 61 11.77 -6.91 0.46
C ALA A 61 12.76 -6.10 -0.40
N VAL A 62 13.96 -5.82 0.13
CA VAL A 62 15.04 -5.16 -0.63
C VAL A 62 15.40 -5.97 -1.88
N ALA A 63 15.60 -7.29 -1.73
CA ALA A 63 15.91 -8.17 -2.85
C ALA A 63 14.80 -8.14 -3.93
N ARG A 64 13.53 -8.16 -3.52
CA ARG A 64 12.40 -8.07 -4.45
C ARG A 64 12.35 -6.74 -5.19
N VAL A 65 12.56 -5.62 -4.48
CA VAL A 65 12.59 -4.30 -5.13
C VAL A 65 13.78 -4.18 -6.09
N SER A 66 14.93 -4.79 -5.79
CA SER A 66 16.07 -4.85 -6.72
C SER A 66 15.67 -5.46 -8.07
N VAL A 67 14.90 -6.56 -8.05
CA VAL A 67 14.34 -7.15 -9.28
C VAL A 67 13.40 -6.17 -9.99
N TRP A 68 12.56 -5.45 -9.26
CA TRP A 68 11.67 -4.44 -9.85
C TRP A 68 12.43 -3.28 -10.50
N MET A 69 13.57 -2.87 -9.94
CA MET A 69 14.42 -1.84 -10.55
C MET A 69 14.98 -2.32 -11.91
N GLN A 70 15.40 -3.58 -11.99
CA GLN A 70 15.93 -4.16 -13.24
C GLN A 70 14.85 -4.33 -14.32
N ARG A 71 13.60 -4.57 -13.91
CA ARG A 71 12.43 -4.63 -14.84
C ARG A 71 12.06 -3.26 -15.42
N GLY A 72 12.54 -2.16 -14.82
CA GLY A 72 12.21 -0.80 -15.23
C GLY A 72 10.87 -0.30 -14.68
N HIS A 73 10.59 1.00 -14.87
CA HIS A 73 9.37 1.68 -14.39
C HIS A 73 9.09 1.54 -12.88
N CYS A 74 10.12 1.30 -12.06
CA CYS A 74 9.99 1.32 -10.60
C CYS A 74 9.79 2.76 -10.11
N PRO A 75 8.74 3.07 -9.32
CA PRO A 75 8.57 4.40 -8.76
C PRO A 75 9.74 4.78 -7.86
N HIS A 76 10.23 6.02 -7.99
CA HIS A 76 11.36 6.54 -7.22
C HIS A 76 11.19 6.40 -5.70
N MET A 77 9.96 6.51 -5.19
CA MET A 77 9.68 6.32 -3.75
C MET A 77 9.92 4.89 -3.28
N VAL A 78 9.65 3.89 -4.14
CA VAL A 78 9.91 2.48 -3.84
C VAL A 78 11.41 2.20 -3.87
N GLU A 79 12.13 2.74 -4.87
CA GLU A 79 13.60 2.65 -4.93
C GLU A 79 14.26 3.29 -3.72
N SER A 80 13.87 4.52 -3.38
CA SER A 80 14.40 5.27 -2.24
C SER A 80 14.19 4.54 -0.92
N THR A 81 13.02 3.91 -0.74
CA THR A 81 12.72 3.10 0.45
C THR A 81 13.69 1.92 0.55
N ALA A 82 13.85 1.16 -0.53
CA ALA A 82 14.74 0.00 -0.54
C ALA A 82 16.20 0.38 -0.28
N LEU A 83 16.70 1.47 -0.87
CA LEU A 83 18.07 1.95 -0.64
C LEU A 83 18.31 2.37 0.81
N LEU A 84 17.37 3.09 1.42
CA LEU A 84 17.48 3.52 2.83
C LEU A 84 17.40 2.32 3.79
N VAL A 85 16.52 1.36 3.53
CA VAL A 85 16.40 0.14 4.34
C VAL A 85 17.64 -0.74 4.17
N ALA A 86 18.16 -0.89 2.95
CA ALA A 86 19.39 -1.64 2.69
C ALA A 86 20.58 -1.06 3.47
N ALA A 87 20.75 0.27 3.45
CA ALA A 87 21.78 0.94 4.24
C ALA A 87 21.62 0.69 5.75
N ALA A 88 20.37 0.66 6.25
CA ALA A 88 20.08 0.35 7.65
C ALA A 88 20.34 -1.10 8.04
N LEU A 89 20.09 -2.05 7.13
CA LEU A 89 20.40 -3.47 7.33
C LEU A 89 21.90 -3.71 7.35
N SER A 90 22.65 -3.09 6.43
CA SER A 90 24.13 -3.17 6.42
C SER A 90 24.73 -2.59 7.71
N ASP A 91 24.18 -1.48 8.19
CA ASP A 91 24.58 -0.85 9.46
C ASP A 91 24.35 -1.73 10.69
N ALA A 92 23.32 -2.59 10.66
CA ALA A 92 23.00 -3.51 11.75
C ALA A 92 23.81 -4.82 11.69
N ALA A 93 24.28 -5.21 10.51
CA ALA A 93 25.01 -6.46 10.29
C ALA A 93 26.52 -6.36 10.59
N ASP A 94 27.09 -5.15 10.60
CA ASP A 94 28.55 -4.98 10.57
C ASP A 94 29.19 -4.56 11.90
N SER A 95 30.32 -5.21 12.22
CA SER A 95 31.24 -4.89 13.33
C SER A 95 32.69 -5.07 12.86
N PRO A 96 33.28 -4.06 12.16
CA PRO A 96 34.44 -3.31 12.66
C PRO A 96 34.55 -1.86 12.11
N ALA A 97 35.59 -1.10 12.49
CA ALA A 97 35.76 0.33 12.19
C ALA A 97 35.79 0.74 10.70
N MET A 98 36.21 -0.15 9.78
CA MET A 98 36.17 0.11 8.32
C MET A 98 34.74 0.06 7.74
N ALA A 99 33.87 -0.78 8.32
CA ALA A 99 32.46 -0.80 7.95
C ALA A 99 31.76 0.53 8.27
N SER A 100 32.23 1.26 9.29
CA SER A 100 31.69 2.58 9.66
C SER A 100 31.76 3.60 8.52
N TYR A 101 32.83 3.62 7.72
CA TYR A 101 32.93 4.55 6.58
C TYR A 101 32.04 4.11 5.41
N ALA A 102 32.05 2.81 5.08
CA ALA A 102 31.22 2.25 4.02
C ALA A 102 29.73 2.46 4.30
N VAL A 103 29.28 2.23 5.54
CA VAL A 103 27.90 2.46 5.97
C VAL A 103 27.54 3.95 5.90
N ARG A 104 28.43 4.85 6.33
CA ARG A 104 28.21 6.30 6.15
C ARG A 104 28.04 6.69 4.68
N ALA A 105 28.89 6.16 3.80
CA ALA A 105 28.79 6.39 2.37
C ALA A 105 27.47 5.84 1.79
N ALA A 106 27.06 4.63 2.21
CA ALA A 106 25.80 4.01 1.78
C ALA A 106 24.58 4.86 2.18
N TYR A 107 24.51 5.31 3.44
CA TYR A 107 23.44 6.21 3.87
C TYR A 107 23.44 7.54 3.12
N ALA A 108 24.61 8.15 2.94
CA ALA A 108 24.73 9.42 2.24
C ALA A 108 24.30 9.31 0.76
N ALA A 109 24.69 8.22 0.09
CA ALA A 109 24.28 7.93 -1.28
C ALA A 109 22.77 7.69 -1.38
N ALA A 110 22.22 6.81 -0.52
CA ALA A 110 20.79 6.52 -0.49
C ALA A 110 19.95 7.78 -0.23
N PHE A 111 20.36 8.58 0.76
CA PHE A 111 19.67 9.82 1.12
C PHE A 111 19.77 10.88 0.00
N SER A 112 20.94 11.01 -0.63
CA SER A 112 21.14 11.95 -1.74
C SER A 112 20.33 11.57 -2.97
N ARG A 113 20.22 10.27 -3.29
CA ARG A 113 19.34 9.78 -4.36
C ARG A 113 17.88 10.05 -4.05
N PHE A 114 17.43 9.79 -2.82
CA PHE A 114 16.07 10.08 -2.38
C PHE A 114 15.70 11.55 -2.61
N VAL A 115 16.46 12.48 -2.02
CA VAL A 115 16.17 13.92 -2.08
C VAL A 115 16.27 14.45 -3.52
N THR A 116 17.35 14.10 -4.23
CA THR A 116 17.57 14.62 -5.59
C THR A 116 16.51 14.09 -6.55
N GLY A 117 16.26 12.78 -6.59
CA GLY A 117 15.26 12.22 -7.51
C GLY A 117 13.82 12.66 -7.20
N LEU A 118 13.50 12.93 -5.93
CA LEU A 118 12.19 13.47 -5.55
C LEU A 118 12.01 14.89 -6.08
N LEU A 119 13.00 15.76 -5.87
CA LEU A 119 12.92 17.16 -6.26
C LEU A 119 13.02 17.33 -7.78
N ASP A 120 13.86 16.54 -8.45
CA ASP A 120 13.97 16.55 -9.92
C ASP A 120 12.65 16.12 -10.57
N GLY A 121 11.95 15.13 -9.99
CA GLY A 121 10.63 14.70 -10.47
C GLY A 121 9.53 15.76 -10.32
N GLN A 122 9.73 16.76 -9.46
CA GLN A 122 8.80 17.87 -9.21
C GLN A 122 9.22 19.16 -9.94
N GLN A 123 10.35 19.14 -10.62
CA GLN A 123 10.85 20.30 -11.32
C GLN A 123 10.07 20.52 -12.63
N ASP A 124 9.55 21.73 -12.80
CA ASP A 124 8.89 22.14 -14.04
C ASP A 124 9.92 22.25 -15.17
N ARG A 125 9.57 21.73 -16.35
CA ARG A 125 10.40 21.83 -17.56
C ARG A 125 10.57 23.28 -18.03
N ALA A 126 9.61 24.15 -17.72
CA ALA A 126 9.63 25.55 -18.14
C ALA A 126 10.49 26.46 -17.24
N ARG A 127 10.60 26.16 -15.94
CA ARG A 127 11.35 26.99 -14.98
C ARG A 127 12.14 26.16 -13.99
N LYS A 128 13.45 26.43 -13.92
CA LYS A 128 14.35 25.83 -12.92
C LYS A 128 14.16 26.54 -11.58
N LEU A 129 13.37 25.92 -10.70
CA LEU A 129 13.23 26.36 -9.31
C LEU A 129 14.40 25.84 -8.47
N SER A 130 14.73 26.56 -7.40
CA SER A 130 15.72 26.08 -6.44
C SER A 130 15.23 24.81 -5.74
N MET A 131 16.15 23.95 -5.30
CA MET A 131 15.81 22.74 -4.52
C MET A 131 15.03 23.10 -3.23
N TYR A 132 15.35 24.21 -2.59
CA TYR A 132 14.62 24.70 -1.42
C TYR A 132 13.18 25.14 -1.76
N SER A 133 12.98 25.80 -2.91
CA SER A 133 11.65 26.20 -3.38
C SER A 133 10.78 24.98 -3.69
N LEU A 134 11.36 23.97 -4.36
CA LEU A 134 10.69 22.71 -4.66
C LEU A 134 10.34 21.94 -3.38
N ALA A 135 11.28 21.84 -2.43
CA ALA A 135 11.05 21.19 -1.14
C ALA A 135 9.91 21.85 -0.36
N ARG A 136 9.85 23.19 -0.35
CA ARG A 136 8.75 23.92 0.28
C ARG A 136 7.40 23.64 -0.37
N ALA A 137 7.35 23.50 -1.69
CA ALA A 137 6.11 23.23 -2.41
C ALA A 137 5.51 21.84 -2.07
N ILE A 138 6.36 20.82 -1.88
CA ILE A 138 5.93 19.45 -1.55
C ILE A 138 5.90 19.14 -0.05
N GLY A 139 6.24 20.11 0.81
CA GLY A 139 6.33 19.92 2.26
C GLY A 139 7.51 19.02 2.69
N LEU A 140 8.58 18.96 1.90
CA LEU A 140 9.81 18.27 2.30
C LEU A 140 10.59 19.16 3.29
N PRO A 141 11.04 18.63 4.44
CA PRO A 141 11.81 19.42 5.42
C PRO A 141 13.06 20.03 4.79
N ALA A 142 13.28 21.34 4.98
CA ALA A 142 14.47 22.05 4.46
C ALA A 142 15.79 21.41 4.94
N ALA A 143 15.80 20.85 6.15
CA ALA A 143 16.93 20.11 6.71
C ALA A 143 17.36 18.89 5.85
N PHE A 144 16.47 18.33 5.03
CA PHE A 144 16.84 17.24 4.11
C PHE A 144 17.60 17.78 2.89
N VAL A 145 17.19 18.95 2.38
CA VAL A 145 17.91 19.63 1.29
C VAL A 145 19.30 20.06 1.75
N GLU A 146 19.38 20.62 2.95
CA GLU A 146 20.65 21.01 3.59
C GLU A 146 21.57 19.80 3.80
N LEU A 147 21.05 18.71 4.37
CA LEU A 147 21.84 17.49 4.59
C LEU A 147 22.33 16.88 3.28
N ARG A 148 21.51 16.91 2.22
CA ARG A 148 21.93 16.50 0.88
C ARG A 148 23.07 17.39 0.37
N HIS A 149 22.94 18.71 0.47
CA HIS A 149 23.97 19.64 0.03
C HIS A 149 25.31 19.36 0.72
N GLN A 150 25.27 19.20 2.05
CA GLN A 150 26.43 18.86 2.86
C GLN A 150 27.05 17.52 2.44
N ALA A 151 26.24 16.47 2.25
CA ALA A 151 26.72 15.15 1.88
C ALA A 151 27.42 15.11 0.50
N THR A 152 27.09 16.01 -0.41
CA THR A 152 27.64 16.04 -1.77
C THR A 152 28.80 17.02 -1.97
N HIS A 153 28.81 18.14 -1.24
CA HIS A 153 29.75 19.24 -1.48
C HIS A 153 30.67 19.54 -0.29
N GLU A 154 30.30 19.12 0.91
CA GLU A 154 31.06 19.37 2.13
C GLU A 154 31.59 18.04 2.69
N SER A 155 32.02 18.05 3.96
CA SER A 155 32.43 16.84 4.65
C SER A 155 31.26 15.90 4.89
N LEU A 156 31.53 14.60 4.72
CA LEU A 156 30.52 13.56 4.90
C LEU A 156 29.94 13.62 6.33
N PRO A 157 28.60 13.69 6.50
CA PRO A 157 28.00 13.80 7.83
C PRO A 157 28.35 12.63 8.75
N SER A 158 28.17 12.85 10.06
CA SER A 158 28.36 11.81 11.07
C SER A 158 27.32 10.70 10.91
N LEU A 159 27.70 9.47 11.26
CA LEU A 159 26.82 8.30 11.15
C LEU A 159 25.53 8.46 11.96
N ALA A 160 25.61 9.05 13.17
CA ALA A 160 24.45 9.32 13.99
C ALA A 160 23.44 10.26 13.30
N ARG A 161 23.93 11.32 12.64
CA ARG A 161 23.08 12.26 11.89
C ARG A 161 22.45 11.59 10.67
N LEU A 162 23.20 10.74 9.96
CA LEU A 162 22.69 9.97 8.82
C LEU A 162 21.62 8.96 9.23
N ARG A 163 21.84 8.18 10.30
CA ARG A 163 20.83 7.25 10.87
C ARG A 163 19.54 7.98 11.27
N ALA A 164 19.66 9.12 11.93
CA ALA A 164 18.50 9.94 12.32
C ALA A 164 17.78 10.54 11.10
N ALA A 165 18.51 10.94 10.07
CA ALA A 165 17.93 11.45 8.82
C ALA A 165 17.23 10.33 8.03
N ALA A 166 17.84 9.15 7.91
CA ALA A 166 17.27 7.99 7.22
C ALA A 166 15.94 7.54 7.85
N ARG A 167 15.88 7.44 9.19
CA ARG A 167 14.62 7.12 9.90
C ARG A 167 13.53 8.15 9.63
N ARG A 168 13.85 9.45 9.69
CA ARG A 168 12.90 10.52 9.37
C ARG A 168 12.47 10.49 7.89
N ALA A 169 13.38 10.18 6.97
CA ALA A 169 13.07 10.03 5.56
C ALA A 169 12.13 8.84 5.30
N LEU A 170 12.37 7.68 5.91
CA LEU A 170 11.50 6.51 5.78
C LEU A 170 10.07 6.80 6.29
N LEU A 171 9.94 7.52 7.40
CA LEU A 171 8.65 7.99 7.93
C LEU A 171 7.97 9.00 7.00
N TRP A 172 8.73 9.93 6.43
CA TRP A 172 8.21 10.89 5.46
C TRP A 172 7.71 10.19 4.19
N ILE A 173 8.49 9.25 3.63
CA ILE A 173 8.11 8.46 2.45
C ILE A 173 6.85 7.63 2.74
N TRP A 174 6.73 7.09 3.96
CA TRP A 174 5.52 6.39 4.38
C TRP A 174 4.28 7.28 4.27
N GLN A 175 4.33 8.49 4.84
CA GLN A 175 3.22 9.45 4.82
C GLN A 175 2.92 9.97 3.41
N TYR A 176 3.97 10.21 2.62
CA TYR A 176 3.86 10.79 1.29
C TYR A 176 3.40 9.78 0.22
N TYR A 177 3.83 8.51 0.30
CA TYR A 177 3.59 7.52 -0.75
C TYR A 177 2.87 6.27 -0.26
N TRP A 178 3.46 5.53 0.69
CA TRP A 178 2.97 4.19 1.05
C TRP A 178 1.59 4.16 1.71
N MET A 179 1.24 5.23 2.43
CA MET A 179 -0.08 5.38 3.08
C MET A 179 -1.20 5.59 2.07
N GLN A 180 -0.91 6.18 0.91
CA GLN A 180 -1.89 6.44 -0.15
C GLN A 180 -2.26 5.18 -0.94
N LEU A 181 -1.50 4.09 -0.77
CA LEU A 181 -1.67 2.85 -1.53
C LEU A 181 -2.86 1.96 -1.08
N GLY A 182 -3.70 2.44 -0.16
CA GLY A 182 -4.89 1.73 0.31
C GLY A 182 -4.80 1.32 1.78
N PRO A 183 -5.90 0.79 2.36
CA PRO A 183 -6.05 0.62 3.79
C PRO A 183 -4.92 -0.21 4.39
N VAL A 184 -4.40 0.27 5.54
CA VAL A 184 -3.39 -0.40 6.34
C VAL A 184 -4.13 -1.40 7.23
N GLY A 185 -4.48 -2.55 6.67
CA GLY A 185 -5.27 -3.57 7.37
C GLY A 185 -5.85 -4.59 6.40
N THR A 186 -6.16 -5.78 6.91
CA THR A 186 -6.63 -6.97 6.19
C THR A 186 -7.89 -6.79 5.34
N ALA A 187 -8.51 -5.62 5.28
CA ALA A 187 -9.60 -5.33 4.34
C ALA A 187 -9.19 -5.56 2.88
N ALA A 188 -7.92 -5.34 2.52
CA ALA A 188 -7.42 -5.64 1.19
C ALA A 188 -7.17 -7.14 0.93
N ASP A 189 -6.93 -7.95 1.96
CA ASP A 189 -6.77 -9.41 1.82
C ASP A 189 -8.12 -10.12 1.93
N ALA A 190 -9.05 -9.62 2.75
CA ALA A 190 -10.43 -10.09 2.85
C ALA A 190 -11.20 -9.76 1.56
N ALA A 191 -11.11 -8.52 1.04
CA ALA A 191 -11.75 -8.18 -0.23
C ALA A 191 -11.13 -8.91 -1.42
N ALA A 192 -9.84 -9.29 -1.34
CA ALA A 192 -9.18 -10.01 -2.41
C ALA A 192 -9.35 -11.55 -2.28
N ALA A 193 -9.56 -12.08 -1.06
CA ALA A 193 -10.00 -13.45 -0.84
C ALA A 193 -11.48 -13.63 -1.21
N ASP A 194 -12.35 -12.65 -0.93
CA ASP A 194 -13.73 -12.61 -1.42
C ASP A 194 -13.79 -12.52 -2.96
N ALA A 195 -12.96 -11.68 -3.57
CA ALA A 195 -12.87 -11.58 -5.02
C ALA A 195 -12.28 -12.84 -5.70
N ALA A 196 -11.52 -13.67 -4.97
CA ALA A 196 -10.99 -14.94 -5.48
C ALA A 196 -11.92 -16.14 -5.23
N LYS A 197 -12.90 -16.00 -4.32
CA LYS A 197 -13.98 -16.99 -4.11
C LYS A 197 -15.20 -16.75 -4.99
N ALA A 198 -15.31 -15.57 -5.61
CA ALA A 198 -16.33 -15.26 -6.60
C ALA A 198 -15.99 -15.90 -7.96
N ALA A 199 -16.30 -17.19 -8.09
CA ALA A 199 -16.59 -17.81 -9.39
C ALA A 199 -17.91 -17.22 -9.95
N PRO A 200 -18.16 -17.29 -11.27
CA PRO A 200 -18.99 -16.32 -12.00
C PRO A 200 -20.53 -16.51 -11.91
N ASP A 201 -21.06 -17.18 -10.88
CA ASP A 201 -22.49 -17.57 -10.85
C ASP A 201 -23.37 -16.88 -9.79
N ASP A 202 -22.90 -15.83 -9.10
CA ASP A 202 -23.77 -14.98 -8.28
C ASP A 202 -24.01 -13.61 -8.95
N GLU A 203 -25.00 -13.56 -9.84
CA GLU A 203 -25.56 -12.29 -10.29
C GLU A 203 -26.22 -11.57 -9.09
N PRO A 204 -25.81 -10.32 -8.76
CA PRO A 204 -26.47 -9.56 -7.70
C PRO A 204 -27.94 -9.31 -8.05
N SER A 205 -28.81 -9.59 -7.09
CA SER A 205 -30.27 -9.57 -7.23
C SER A 205 -30.79 -8.28 -7.90
N PRO A 206 -31.82 -8.34 -8.76
CA PRO A 206 -32.33 -7.19 -9.53
C PRO A 206 -32.73 -5.97 -8.66
N GLN A 207 -33.07 -6.20 -7.40
CA GLN A 207 -33.49 -5.18 -6.44
C GLN A 207 -32.32 -4.31 -5.95
N ASP A 208 -31.13 -4.87 -5.78
CA ASP A 208 -29.94 -4.11 -5.36
C ASP A 208 -29.42 -3.19 -6.48
N ARG A 209 -29.46 -3.65 -7.74
CA ARG A 209 -29.13 -2.81 -8.91
C ARG A 209 -30.09 -1.63 -9.08
N SER A 210 -31.36 -1.82 -8.74
CA SER A 210 -32.38 -0.75 -8.76
C SER A 210 -32.16 0.27 -7.65
N ALA A 211 -31.89 -0.19 -6.42
CA ALA A 211 -31.61 0.67 -5.28
C ALA A 211 -30.31 1.49 -5.47
N ASP A 212 -29.27 0.87 -6.03
CA ASP A 212 -28.00 1.54 -6.33
C ASP A 212 -28.15 2.59 -7.42
N ARG A 213 -28.97 2.31 -8.45
CA ARG A 213 -29.30 3.30 -9.49
C ARG A 213 -30.08 4.48 -8.92
N ALA A 214 -31.09 4.21 -8.09
CA ALA A 214 -31.91 5.25 -7.45
C ALA A 214 -31.09 6.13 -6.49
N CYS A 215 -30.22 5.52 -5.67
CA CYS A 215 -29.31 6.26 -4.79
C CYS A 215 -28.34 7.13 -5.61
N ARG A 216 -27.78 6.59 -6.70
CA ARG A 216 -26.87 7.32 -7.57
C ARG A 216 -27.54 8.53 -8.21
N GLU A 217 -28.75 8.36 -8.71
CA GLU A 217 -29.51 9.44 -9.37
C GLU A 217 -29.89 10.55 -8.39
N ALA A 218 -30.39 10.21 -7.20
CA ALA A 218 -30.79 11.19 -6.18
C ALA A 218 -29.61 12.02 -5.67
N VAL A 219 -28.46 11.38 -5.42
CA VAL A 219 -27.26 12.07 -4.93
C VAL A 219 -26.66 12.97 -6.01
N LEU A 220 -26.58 12.51 -7.26
CA LEU A 220 -26.05 13.31 -8.36
C LEU A 220 -26.95 14.52 -8.67
N ARG A 221 -28.27 14.35 -8.63
CA ARG A 221 -29.22 15.44 -8.80
C ARG A 221 -29.04 16.55 -7.76
N TYR A 222 -28.85 16.17 -6.49
CA TYR A 222 -28.58 17.14 -5.41
C TYR A 222 -27.25 17.89 -5.61
N VAL A 223 -26.21 17.18 -6.06
CA VAL A 223 -24.91 17.81 -6.37
C VAL A 223 -25.06 18.79 -7.54
N ASP A 224 -25.82 18.44 -8.57
CA ASP A 224 -25.99 19.29 -9.75
C ASP A 224 -26.88 20.52 -9.45
N GLU A 225 -27.95 20.36 -8.67
CA GLU A 225 -28.79 21.46 -8.20
C GLU A 225 -28.01 22.44 -7.31
N THR A 226 -27.13 21.94 -6.43
CA THR A 226 -26.30 22.80 -5.56
C THR A 226 -25.14 23.48 -6.29
N VAL A 227 -24.61 22.87 -7.36
CA VAL A 227 -23.59 23.50 -8.21
C VAL A 227 -24.22 24.54 -9.15
N ALA A 228 -25.45 24.31 -9.65
CA ALA A 228 -26.19 25.25 -10.50
C ALA A 228 -26.70 26.48 -9.75
N ALA A 229 -26.98 26.37 -8.45
CA ALA A 229 -27.43 27.48 -7.61
C ALA A 229 -26.38 28.61 -7.40
N GLY A 230 -25.10 28.35 -7.71
CA GLY A 230 -24.02 29.33 -7.61
C GLY A 230 -23.70 29.79 -6.17
N PRO A 231 -22.59 30.51 -5.96
CA PRO A 231 -22.16 30.95 -4.63
C PRO A 231 -23.07 32.02 -3.97
N ASP A 232 -24.00 32.63 -4.71
CA ASP A 232 -24.87 33.71 -4.21
C ASP A 232 -26.18 33.20 -3.54
N ALA A 233 -26.63 31.98 -3.83
CA ALA A 233 -27.81 31.41 -3.15
C ALA A 233 -27.53 31.09 -1.68
N ALA A 234 -26.28 30.70 -1.36
CA ALA A 234 -25.84 30.40 0.01
C ALA A 234 -25.82 31.62 0.95
N ARG A 235 -25.94 32.85 0.42
CA ARG A 235 -26.02 34.08 1.22
C ARG A 235 -27.45 34.56 1.46
N THR A 236 -28.45 34.02 0.76
CA THR A 236 -29.83 34.53 0.81
C THR A 236 -30.72 33.79 1.81
N THR A 237 -30.36 32.56 2.20
CA THR A 237 -31.03 31.84 3.28
C THR A 237 -30.36 32.17 4.62
N LEU A 238 -31.15 32.64 5.59
CA LEU A 238 -30.71 32.92 6.98
C LEU A 238 -30.20 31.68 7.76
N ALA A 239 -30.16 30.51 7.11
CA ALA A 239 -29.71 29.25 7.68
C ALA A 239 -28.28 28.92 7.18
N ASP A 240 -27.44 28.50 8.12
CA ASP A 240 -26.07 28.07 7.88
C ASP A 240 -26.03 26.96 6.80
N PRO A 241 -25.38 27.18 5.63
CA PRO A 241 -25.39 26.24 4.50
C PRO A 241 -24.85 24.84 4.85
N ASP A 242 -24.02 24.74 5.88
CA ASP A 242 -23.50 23.45 6.37
C ASP A 242 -24.56 22.61 7.11
N HIS A 243 -25.62 23.22 7.64
CA HIS A 243 -26.70 22.51 8.35
C HIS A 243 -27.70 21.88 7.38
N THR A 244 -28.08 22.57 6.31
CA THR A 244 -29.00 22.05 5.28
C THR A 244 -28.41 20.86 4.52
N ASP A 245 -27.09 20.88 4.29
CA ASP A 245 -26.36 19.77 3.68
C ASP A 245 -26.33 18.54 4.60
N ARG A 246 -26.15 18.74 5.91
CA ARG A 246 -26.15 17.65 6.90
C ARG A 246 -27.50 16.95 6.98
N ASP A 247 -28.60 17.69 7.05
CA ASP A 247 -29.96 17.12 7.19
C ASP A 247 -30.40 16.33 5.96
N THR A 248 -30.02 16.80 4.77
CA THR A 248 -30.34 16.11 3.51
C THR A 248 -29.51 14.84 3.35
N LEU A 249 -28.22 14.89 3.70
CA LEU A 249 -27.36 13.72 3.68
C LEU A 249 -27.75 12.68 4.75
N ASP A 250 -28.20 13.10 5.94
CA ASP A 250 -28.69 12.16 6.97
C ASP A 250 -29.92 11.39 6.49
N ARG A 251 -30.85 12.04 5.78
CA ARG A 251 -31.99 11.35 5.13
C ARG A 251 -31.54 10.31 4.10
N TYR A 252 -30.53 10.64 3.29
CA TYR A 252 -29.98 9.72 2.30
C TYR A 252 -29.24 8.53 2.93
N VAL A 253 -28.49 8.79 4.01
CA VAL A 253 -27.82 7.74 4.80
C VAL A 253 -28.83 6.82 5.48
N GLN A 254 -29.95 7.36 5.99
CA GLN A 254 -31.02 6.56 6.58
C GLN A 254 -31.78 5.71 5.56
N THR A 255 -31.92 6.19 4.31
CA THR A 255 -32.69 5.51 3.25
C THR A 255 -31.89 4.43 2.53
N TRP A 256 -30.63 4.71 2.18
CA TRP A 256 -29.81 3.82 1.33
C TRP A 256 -28.55 3.27 2.02
N GLY A 257 -28.27 3.70 3.25
CA GLY A 257 -27.11 3.26 4.01
C GLY A 257 -25.84 4.04 3.67
N ARG A 258 -25.02 4.25 4.70
CA ARG A 258 -23.81 5.09 4.63
C ARG A 258 -22.80 4.60 3.59
N ALA A 259 -22.61 3.29 3.47
CA ALA A 259 -21.64 2.71 2.54
C ALA A 259 -21.99 3.00 1.07
N ARG A 260 -23.29 2.94 0.71
CA ARG A 260 -23.76 3.18 -0.67
C ARG A 260 -23.65 4.66 -1.05
N VAL A 261 -24.04 5.56 -0.15
CA VAL A 261 -23.93 7.01 -0.37
C VAL A 261 -22.47 7.45 -0.56
N LEU A 262 -21.55 6.92 0.26
CA LEU A 262 -20.11 7.21 0.11
C LEU A 262 -19.52 6.62 -1.17
N ALA A 263 -19.94 5.41 -1.56
CA ALA A 263 -19.51 4.80 -2.82
C ALA A 263 -19.90 5.68 -4.02
N VAL A 264 -21.15 6.18 -4.06
CA VAL A 264 -21.62 7.09 -5.12
C VAL A 264 -20.83 8.39 -5.14
N LEU A 265 -20.63 9.06 -4.00
CA LEU A 265 -19.89 10.32 -3.92
C LEU A 265 -18.42 10.16 -4.32
N SER A 266 -17.82 9.01 -4.03
CA SER A 266 -16.43 8.69 -4.39
C SER A 266 -16.25 8.26 -5.85
N ALA A 267 -17.31 7.76 -6.50
CA ALA A 267 -17.29 7.31 -7.89
C ALA A 267 -17.34 8.46 -8.91
N VAL A 268 -17.57 9.70 -8.45
CA VAL A 268 -17.59 10.90 -9.31
C VAL A 268 -16.17 11.37 -9.59
N SER A 269 -15.62 10.90 -10.72
CA SER A 269 -14.33 11.36 -11.25
C SER A 269 -14.50 12.57 -12.18
N PRO A 270 -13.47 13.43 -12.32
CA PRO A 270 -13.50 14.52 -13.28
C PRO A 270 -13.59 13.96 -14.71
N THR A 271 -14.68 14.26 -15.41
CA THR A 271 -14.80 14.01 -16.85
C THR A 271 -14.30 15.24 -17.62
N ASP A 272 -13.34 15.01 -18.52
CA ASP A 272 -12.48 16.04 -19.15
C ASP A 272 -13.16 17.03 -20.11
N SER A 273 -14.49 17.05 -20.25
CA SER A 273 -15.15 17.89 -21.27
C SER A 273 -16.17 18.92 -20.78
N ASP A 274 -16.38 19.11 -19.47
CA ASP A 274 -17.47 19.98 -19.00
C ASP A 274 -16.98 21.13 -18.10
N LYS A 275 -17.37 22.36 -18.43
CA LYS A 275 -16.96 23.62 -17.74
C LYS A 275 -17.47 23.75 -16.30
N GLY A 276 -18.06 22.69 -15.73
CA GLY A 276 -18.49 22.56 -14.34
C GLY A 276 -17.96 21.32 -13.60
N SER A 277 -17.20 20.44 -14.28
CA SER A 277 -16.74 19.16 -13.71
C SER A 277 -15.93 19.33 -12.43
N HIS A 278 -15.06 20.35 -12.36
CA HIS A 278 -14.22 20.59 -11.19
C HIS A 278 -15.04 21.01 -9.95
N SER A 279 -16.09 21.82 -10.14
CA SER A 279 -16.98 22.26 -9.06
C SER A 279 -17.78 21.08 -8.48
N ARG A 280 -18.24 20.16 -9.35
CA ARG A 280 -18.95 18.93 -8.94
C ARG A 280 -18.06 18.01 -8.11
N VAL A 281 -16.81 17.80 -8.53
CA VAL A 281 -15.85 16.95 -7.80
C VAL A 281 -15.53 17.53 -6.42
N LEU A 282 -15.23 18.84 -6.33
CA LEU A 282 -14.97 19.49 -5.04
C LEU A 282 -16.19 19.42 -4.10
N ARG A 283 -17.40 19.54 -4.65
CA ARG A 283 -18.64 19.40 -3.89
C ARG A 283 -18.83 17.98 -3.37
N CYS A 284 -18.61 16.95 -4.19
CA CYS A 284 -18.66 15.54 -3.75
C CYS A 284 -17.66 15.25 -2.63
N ILE A 285 -16.45 15.80 -2.71
CA ILE A 285 -15.44 15.66 -1.64
C ILE A 285 -15.95 16.29 -0.35
N ARG A 286 -16.50 17.52 -0.39
CA ARG A 286 -17.05 18.18 0.81
C ARG A 286 -18.20 17.38 1.43
N LEU A 287 -19.15 16.92 0.61
CA LEU A 287 -20.29 16.13 1.10
C LEU A 287 -19.83 14.78 1.68
N SER A 288 -18.83 14.13 1.09
CA SER A 288 -18.28 12.88 1.64
C SER A 288 -17.59 13.10 3.00
N GLN A 289 -16.93 14.24 3.21
CA GLN A 289 -16.39 14.62 4.52
C GLN A 289 -17.49 14.85 5.55
N VAL A 290 -18.59 15.50 5.17
CA VAL A 290 -19.76 15.71 6.04
C VAL A 290 -20.38 14.38 6.45
N VAL A 291 -20.58 13.45 5.50
CA VAL A 291 -21.07 12.10 5.82
C VAL A 291 -20.07 11.38 6.73
N LEU A 292 -18.77 11.50 6.48
CA LEU A 292 -17.75 10.82 7.28
C LEU A 292 -17.73 11.27 8.76
N GLN A 293 -18.02 12.55 9.02
CA GLN A 293 -18.04 13.16 10.35
C GLN A 293 -19.31 12.87 11.17
N GLN A 294 -20.35 12.28 10.58
CA GLN A 294 -21.58 11.93 11.32
C GLN A 294 -21.35 10.74 12.29
N PRO A 295 -21.87 10.81 13.53
CA PRO A 295 -21.74 9.75 14.53
C PRO A 295 -22.51 8.49 14.12
N ARG A 296 -21.89 7.31 14.31
CA ARG A 296 -22.51 6.01 14.01
C ARG A 296 -23.67 5.75 14.98
N LYS A 297 -24.89 5.56 14.46
CA LYS A 297 -26.03 5.11 15.28
C LYS A 297 -25.92 3.60 15.54
N ARG A 298 -26.12 3.21 16.80
CA ARG A 298 -26.01 1.88 17.44
C ARG A 298 -26.65 0.69 16.69
N SER A 299 -27.50 0.94 15.70
CA SER A 299 -28.22 -0.09 14.96
C SER A 299 -27.34 -0.86 13.96
N GLU A 300 -26.17 -0.34 13.57
CA GLU A 300 -25.21 -1.05 12.70
C GLU A 300 -24.35 -2.08 13.47
N GLU A 301 -24.12 -1.91 14.78
CA GLU A 301 -23.30 -2.83 15.59
C GLU A 301 -23.93 -4.22 15.75
N GLN A 302 -25.27 -4.29 15.86
CA GLN A 302 -25.98 -5.55 16.09
C GLN A 302 -26.00 -6.47 14.87
N LYS A 303 -25.93 -5.92 13.66
CA LYS A 303 -25.84 -6.73 12.42
C LYS A 303 -24.44 -7.32 12.26
N GLN A 304 -23.42 -6.60 12.71
CA GLN A 304 -22.02 -7.01 12.63
C GLN A 304 -21.62 -8.05 13.69
N THR A 305 -22.33 -8.11 14.83
CA THR A 305 -22.14 -9.17 15.83
C THR A 305 -22.67 -10.53 15.37
N ALA A 306 -23.74 -10.57 14.56
CA ALA A 306 -24.30 -11.83 14.06
C ALA A 306 -23.37 -12.52 13.05
N ASP A 307 -22.70 -11.75 12.19
CA ASP A 307 -21.74 -12.29 11.21
C ASP A 307 -20.45 -12.82 11.86
N ASN A 308 -20.05 -12.27 13.01
CA ASN A 308 -18.85 -12.72 13.73
C ASN A 308 -19.02 -14.07 14.44
N VAL A 309 -20.23 -14.44 14.86
CA VAL A 309 -20.49 -15.73 15.55
C VAL A 309 -20.37 -16.90 14.57
N ASN A 310 -20.79 -16.74 13.31
CA ASN A 310 -20.67 -17.76 12.27
C ASN A 310 -19.21 -18.01 11.85
N LEU A 311 -18.31 -17.02 12.00
CA LEU A 311 -16.90 -17.16 11.62
C LEU A 311 -16.07 -17.96 12.64
N VAL A 312 -16.48 -17.97 13.92
CA VAL A 312 -15.80 -18.72 14.98
C VAL A 312 -16.04 -20.22 14.84
N GLN A 313 -17.24 -20.64 14.40
CA GLN A 313 -17.56 -22.06 14.18
C GLN A 313 -16.85 -22.67 12.98
N GLY A 314 -16.59 -21.89 11.91
CA GLY A 314 -15.79 -22.37 10.76
C GLY A 314 -14.30 -22.57 11.06
N ARG A 315 -13.80 -21.99 12.15
CA ARG A 315 -12.39 -22.03 12.55
C ARG A 315 -12.00 -23.29 13.33
N GLN A 316 -12.97 -23.95 13.97
CA GLN A 316 -12.74 -25.18 14.74
C GLN A 316 -12.66 -26.44 13.85
N ALA A 317 -13.11 -26.37 12.60
CA ALA A 317 -13.06 -27.50 11.66
C ALA A 317 -11.75 -27.61 10.86
N LEU A 318 -10.86 -26.62 10.96
CA LEU A 318 -9.56 -26.60 10.26
C LEU A 318 -8.37 -26.98 11.16
N ASP A 319 -8.58 -27.02 12.49
CA ASP A 319 -7.54 -27.30 13.49
C ASP A 319 -7.29 -28.82 13.70
N SER A 320 -8.02 -29.68 12.99
CA SER A 320 -7.90 -31.14 13.06
C SER A 320 -7.17 -31.77 11.87
N ALA A 321 -6.54 -30.97 10.99
CA ALA A 321 -5.84 -31.44 9.79
C ALA A 321 -4.32 -31.17 9.78
N ASP A 322 -3.76 -30.47 10.77
CA ASP A 322 -2.35 -30.06 10.82
C ASP A 322 -1.52 -30.84 11.88
N ALA A 323 -1.63 -32.17 11.90
CA ALA A 323 -0.87 -33.02 12.83
C ALA A 323 0.14 -33.98 12.17
N ASP A 324 0.33 -33.99 10.85
CA ASP A 324 1.11 -35.04 10.16
C ASP A 324 2.24 -34.56 9.21
N GLU A 325 2.73 -33.30 9.30
CA GLU A 325 3.88 -32.84 8.49
C GLU A 325 4.98 -32.14 9.30
N GLN A 326 5.53 -32.85 10.28
CA GLN A 326 6.84 -32.51 10.87
C GLN A 326 7.74 -33.74 10.91
N ASP A 327 8.26 -34.14 9.75
CA ASP A 327 9.58 -34.78 9.70
C ASP A 327 10.20 -34.66 8.31
N ARG A 328 11.52 -34.47 8.26
CA ARG A 328 12.40 -34.29 7.08
C ARG A 328 12.67 -32.86 6.60
N VAL A 329 13.55 -32.18 7.35
CA VAL A 329 14.60 -31.37 6.73
C VAL A 329 15.87 -31.53 7.56
N ASP A 330 16.65 -32.56 7.25
CA ASP A 330 18.07 -32.69 7.59
C ASP A 330 18.66 -33.81 6.70
N ASP A 331 19.16 -33.42 5.52
CA ASP A 331 20.37 -33.98 4.89
C ASP A 331 20.49 -33.45 3.45
N VAL A 332 21.18 -32.33 3.27
CA VAL A 332 21.71 -31.93 1.96
C VAL A 332 23.11 -31.38 2.13
N MET A 333 24.07 -32.24 2.48
CA MET A 333 25.50 -32.02 2.24
C MET A 333 26.27 -33.35 2.38
N ALA A 334 26.23 -34.23 1.36
CA ALA A 334 27.25 -35.27 1.20
C ALA A 334 27.20 -35.93 -0.19
N LEU A 335 28.40 -36.07 -0.77
CA LEU A 335 28.83 -37.07 -1.77
C LEU A 335 28.66 -36.72 -3.25
N ASP A 336 29.66 -35.97 -3.71
CA ASP A 336 30.37 -36.26 -4.95
C ASP A 336 31.23 -37.54 -4.78
N SER A 337 31.26 -38.39 -5.81
CA SER A 337 32.21 -39.49 -6.11
C SER A 337 31.58 -40.86 -6.44
N GLN A 338 31.83 -41.28 -7.71
CA GLN A 338 31.94 -42.65 -8.27
C GLN A 338 30.75 -43.22 -9.08
N PRO A 339 30.99 -44.16 -10.01
CA PRO A 339 31.99 -44.18 -11.10
C PRO A 339 31.32 -44.44 -12.48
N GLU A 340 32.09 -44.29 -13.56
CA GLU A 340 31.63 -44.53 -14.94
C GLU A 340 30.99 -45.92 -15.14
N HIS A 341 29.76 -45.91 -15.64
CA HIS A 341 29.14 -47.07 -16.25
C HIS A 341 28.33 -46.60 -17.46
N ASP A 342 28.88 -46.81 -18.66
CA ASP A 342 28.16 -46.73 -19.92
C ASP A 342 27.32 -48.00 -20.10
N PRO A 343 25.99 -47.87 -20.17
CA PRO A 343 25.23 -48.70 -21.08
C PRO A 343 24.37 -47.81 -22.00
N GLU A 344 24.76 -47.78 -23.27
CA GLU A 344 23.86 -47.80 -24.44
C GLU A 344 22.69 -46.80 -24.40
N ALA A 345 22.94 -45.61 -24.96
CA ALA A 345 21.99 -44.51 -25.08
C ALA A 345 20.65 -44.93 -25.72
N PRO A 346 19.51 -44.84 -25.00
CA PRO A 346 18.21 -44.83 -25.65
C PRO A 346 17.94 -43.42 -26.21
N ALA A 347 17.60 -43.37 -27.49
CA ALA A 347 17.24 -42.22 -28.31
C ALA A 347 16.87 -40.94 -27.51
N SER A 348 17.71 -39.91 -27.68
CA SER A 348 17.48 -38.50 -27.37
C SER A 348 15.98 -38.14 -27.29
N ARG A 349 15.44 -38.06 -26.07
CA ARG A 349 14.15 -37.38 -25.86
C ARG A 349 14.35 -35.91 -26.26
N PRO A 350 13.49 -35.33 -27.11
CA PRO A 350 13.65 -33.95 -27.49
C PRO A 350 13.50 -33.05 -26.25
N GLN A 351 14.54 -32.28 -25.93
CA GLN A 351 14.58 -31.35 -24.79
C GLN A 351 13.56 -30.19 -24.94
N TRP A 352 13.02 -30.03 -26.15
CA TRP A 352 12.02 -29.03 -26.51
C TRP A 352 10.88 -29.75 -27.22
N ALA A 353 9.68 -29.65 -26.67
CA ALA A 353 8.47 -30.17 -27.30
C ALA A 353 7.51 -29.02 -27.57
N ARG A 354 6.88 -29.05 -28.74
CA ARG A 354 5.74 -28.18 -29.01
C ARG A 354 4.60 -28.64 -28.11
N TYR A 355 3.83 -27.70 -27.55
CA TYR A 355 2.67 -28.05 -26.75
C TYR A 355 1.63 -28.77 -27.62
N GLU A 356 1.38 -30.04 -27.32
CA GLU A 356 0.41 -30.89 -28.01
C GLU A 356 -0.83 -31.04 -27.09
N GLY A 357 -1.89 -30.29 -27.40
CA GLY A 357 -3.14 -30.26 -26.64
C GLY A 357 -4.04 -29.08 -27.05
N ASP A 358 -5.25 -29.01 -26.49
CA ASP A 358 -6.19 -27.90 -26.72
C ASP A 358 -5.65 -26.60 -26.10
N TRP A 359 -4.93 -25.81 -26.90
CA TRP A 359 -4.37 -24.53 -26.48
C TRP A 359 -5.48 -23.52 -26.19
N LYS A 360 -5.53 -23.03 -24.94
CA LYS A 360 -6.39 -21.91 -24.53
C LYS A 360 -5.54 -20.63 -24.44
N PRO A 361 -5.91 -19.53 -25.11
CA PRO A 361 -5.16 -18.29 -25.05
C PRO A 361 -5.22 -17.71 -23.63
N LYS A 362 -4.09 -17.77 -22.93
CA LYS A 362 -3.89 -17.16 -21.60
C LYS A 362 -3.00 -15.93 -21.72
N PRO A 363 -3.17 -14.93 -20.84
CA PRO A 363 -2.24 -13.81 -20.77
C PRO A 363 -0.84 -14.28 -20.39
N ILE A 364 0.19 -13.57 -20.87
CA ILE A 364 1.59 -13.89 -20.60
C ILE A 364 1.85 -13.90 -19.08
N GLY A 365 2.46 -14.98 -18.57
CA GLY A 365 2.79 -15.14 -17.15
C GLY A 365 1.74 -15.86 -16.30
N VAL A 366 0.62 -16.27 -16.89
CA VAL A 366 -0.37 -17.19 -16.30
C VAL A 366 -0.19 -18.57 -16.95
N VAL A 367 0.15 -19.57 -16.14
CA VAL A 367 0.38 -20.96 -16.59
C VAL A 367 -0.89 -21.78 -16.38
#